data_AF-A0A954Z3F9-F1
#
_entry.id   AF-A0A954Z3F9-F1
#
_cell.length_a   1.000
_cell.length_b   1.000
_cell.length_c   1.000
_cell.angle_alpha   90.00
_cell.angle_beta   90.00
_cell.angle_gamma   90.00
#
_symmetry.space_group_name_H-M   'P 1'
#
loop_
_entity.id
_entity.type
_entity.pdbx_description
1 polymer ?
#
loop_
_entity_poly.entity_id
_entity_poly.type
_entity_poly.pdbx_seq_one_letter_code
_entity_poly.pdbx_strand_id
1 'polypeptide(L)'
;VFNWDKMLALQGNTAVYMLYAYARICSIYRRGREEAPYDADVAGASIQLNEPAERDLALAILQLPDTIDSVGEQLMPNYLCDYLYNLAGRFNVFFENCPVLKAPNVETYASRM
;
A
#
# COMPACT_ATOMS: atom_id res chain seq x y z
N VAL A 1 -18.92 21.50 -6.89
CA VAL A 1 -19.22 22.46 -5.80
C VAL A 1 -18.13 22.31 -4.74
N PHE A 2 -17.54 23.43 -4.32
CA PHE A 2 -16.47 23.46 -3.32
C PHE A 2 -17.03 23.19 -1.90
N ASN A 3 -16.31 22.44 -1.06
CA ASN A 3 -16.73 22.10 0.31
C ASN A 3 -15.51 21.75 1.19
N TRP A 4 -15.24 22.56 2.22
CA TRP A 4 -14.12 22.34 3.16
C TRP A 4 -14.23 21.05 3.95
N ASP A 5 -15.40 20.76 4.51
CA ASP A 5 -15.61 19.57 5.35
C ASP A 5 -15.33 18.29 4.56
N LYS A 6 -15.76 18.24 3.30
CA LYS A 6 -15.49 17.11 2.40
C LYS A 6 -14.01 16.99 2.05
N MET A 7 -13.32 18.11 1.82
CA MET A 7 -11.90 18.10 1.44
C MET A 7 -10.97 17.72 2.60
N LEU A 8 -11.36 18.05 3.83
CA LEU A 8 -10.56 17.82 5.05
C LEU A 8 -10.99 16.57 5.83
N ALA A 9 -12.00 15.83 5.34
CA ALA A 9 -12.46 14.62 5.99
C ALA A 9 -11.33 13.57 6.10
N LEU A 10 -11.25 12.91 7.25
CA LEU A 10 -10.28 11.84 7.53
C LEU A 10 -10.61 10.52 6.82
N GLN A 11 -11.80 10.43 6.21
CA GLN A 11 -12.32 9.25 5.54
C GLN A 11 -12.74 9.61 4.11
N GLY A 12 -12.71 8.62 3.22
CA GLY A 12 -13.00 8.79 1.80
C GLY A 12 -11.77 9.18 0.97
N ASN A 13 -11.98 9.43 -0.32
CA ASN A 13 -10.92 9.84 -1.25
C ASN A 13 -10.53 11.31 -1.02
N THR A 14 -9.78 11.56 0.06
CA THR A 14 -9.29 12.87 0.46
C THR A 14 -7.77 12.87 0.60
N ALA A 15 -7.15 14.05 0.43
CA ALA A 15 -5.71 14.20 0.63
C ALA A 15 -5.28 13.81 2.06
N VAL A 16 -6.11 14.13 3.06
CA VAL A 16 -5.80 13.83 4.47
C VAL A 16 -5.77 12.31 4.71
N TYR A 17 -6.75 11.57 4.18
CA TYR A 17 -6.75 10.11 4.24
C TYR A 17 -5.50 9.52 3.56
N MET A 18 -5.16 10.00 2.37
CA MET A 18 -4.01 9.51 1.61
C MET A 18 -2.68 9.75 2.34
N LEU A 19 -2.50 10.93 2.92
CA LEU A 19 -1.31 11.26 3.72
C LEU A 19 -1.21 10.39 4.97
N TYR A 20 -2.33 10.11 5.63
CA TYR A 20 -2.37 9.21 6.78
C TYR A 20 -2.01 7.77 6.40
N ALA A 21 -2.56 7.25 5.30
CA ALA A 21 -2.23 5.92 4.78
C ALA A 21 -0.73 5.80 4.47
N TYR A 22 -0.17 6.80 3.76
CA TYR A 22 1.25 6.88 3.47
C TYR A 22 2.11 6.87 4.76
N ALA A 23 1.77 7.69 5.75
CA ALA A 23 2.50 7.74 7.02
C ALA A 23 2.48 6.40 7.77
N ARG A 24 1.36 5.64 7.71
CA ARG A 24 1.28 4.30 8.29
C ARG A 24 2.18 3.30 7.58
N ILE A 25 2.22 3.34 6.24
CA ILE A 25 3.10 2.49 5.42
C ILE A 25 4.57 2.78 5.75
N CYS A 26 4.97 4.05 5.78
CA CYS A 26 6.33 4.43 6.17
C CYS A 26 6.67 3.99 7.59
N SER A 27 5.72 4.09 8.53
CA SER A 27 5.91 3.69 9.91
C SER A 27 6.16 2.19 10.05
N ILE A 28 5.37 1.33 9.38
CA ILE A 28 5.58 -0.12 9.44
C ILE A 28 6.92 -0.52 8.83
N TYR A 29 7.28 0.08 7.69
CA TYR A 29 8.56 -0.19 7.03
C TYR A 29 9.76 0.21 7.90
N ARG A 30 9.68 1.39 8.53
CA ARG A 30 10.69 1.86 9.48
C ARG A 30 10.80 0.93 10.69
N ARG A 31 9.68 0.54 11.28
CA ARG A 31 9.65 -0.40 12.41
C ARG A 31 10.18 -1.77 12.04
N GLY A 32 9.93 -2.26 10.82
CA GLY A 32 10.54 -3.51 10.33
C GLY A 32 12.06 -3.44 10.33
N ARG A 33 12.65 -2.29 9.99
CA ARG A 33 14.11 -2.13 10.04
C ARG A 33 14.68 -1.91 11.45
N GLU A 34 13.96 -1.20 12.31
CA GLU A 34 14.42 -0.87 13.67
C GLU A 34 14.21 -2.02 14.68
N GLU A 35 13.04 -2.67 14.64
CA GLU A 35 12.68 -3.78 15.53
C GLU A 35 13.12 -5.14 14.98
N ALA A 36 13.39 -5.22 13.66
CA ALA A 36 13.88 -6.36 12.88
C ALA A 36 13.75 -7.73 13.61
N PRO A 37 12.58 -8.39 13.55
CA PRO A 37 12.39 -9.68 14.22
C PRO A 37 13.30 -10.78 13.66
N TYR A 38 13.81 -10.59 12.43
CA TYR A 38 14.73 -11.48 11.74
C TYR A 38 15.84 -10.67 11.07
N ASP A 39 17.03 -11.26 10.96
CA ASP A 39 18.10 -10.79 10.07
C ASP A 39 17.81 -11.31 8.66
N ALA A 40 17.21 -10.46 7.82
CA ALA A 40 16.64 -10.85 6.53
C ALA A 40 17.18 -10.00 5.39
N ASP A 41 17.59 -10.64 4.29
CA ASP A 41 17.86 -9.96 3.02
C ASP A 41 16.55 -9.68 2.29
N VAL A 42 15.92 -8.55 2.62
CA VAL A 42 14.68 -8.09 1.97
C VAL A 42 14.88 -7.81 0.47
N ALA A 43 16.07 -7.35 0.08
CA ALA A 43 16.33 -6.99 -1.32
C ALA A 43 16.46 -8.22 -2.23
N GLY A 44 17.00 -9.32 -1.71
CA GLY A 44 17.13 -10.60 -2.40
C GLY A 44 15.93 -11.55 -2.19
N ALA A 45 14.95 -11.17 -1.38
CA ALA A 45 13.84 -12.05 -1.02
C ALA A 45 12.93 -12.37 -2.22
N SER A 46 12.48 -13.63 -2.27
CA SER A 46 11.45 -14.03 -3.22
C SER A 46 10.07 -13.58 -2.71
N ILE A 47 9.28 -12.94 -3.58
CA ILE A 47 7.90 -12.55 -3.26
C ILE A 47 6.99 -13.78 -3.25
N GLN A 48 6.40 -14.07 -2.10
CA GLN A 48 5.44 -15.13 -1.86
C GLN A 48 4.05 -14.52 -1.65
N LEU A 49 3.08 -14.95 -2.47
CA LEU A 49 1.69 -14.49 -2.41
C LEU A 49 0.81 -15.64 -1.95
N ASN A 50 0.90 -15.95 -0.66
CA ASN A 50 0.21 -17.10 -0.04
C ASN A 50 -1.22 -16.73 0.37
N GLU A 51 -1.43 -15.49 0.78
CA GLU A 51 -2.73 -14.97 1.20
C GLU A 51 -3.46 -14.23 0.07
N PRO A 52 -4.80 -14.29 -0.01
CA PRO A 52 -5.57 -13.54 -1.00
C PRO A 52 -5.29 -12.03 -0.96
N ALA A 53 -5.08 -11.46 0.24
CA ALA A 53 -4.80 -10.04 0.40
C ALA A 53 -3.41 -9.63 -0.12
N GLU A 54 -2.40 -10.52 -0.03
CA GLU A 54 -1.09 -10.31 -0.64
C GLU A 54 -1.21 -10.25 -2.17
N ARG A 55 -1.92 -11.23 -2.76
CA ARG A 55 -2.15 -11.28 -4.20
C ARG A 55 -2.93 -10.07 -4.71
N ASP A 56 -3.98 -9.68 -4.00
CA ASP A 56 -4.83 -8.54 -4.39
C ASP A 56 -4.06 -7.20 -4.37
N LEU A 57 -3.19 -7.02 -3.38
CA LEU A 57 -2.30 -5.86 -3.32
C LEU A 57 -1.25 -5.89 -4.43
N ALA A 58 -0.60 -7.03 -4.65
CA ALA A 58 0.43 -7.18 -5.68
C ALA A 58 -0.12 -6.90 -7.08
N LEU A 59 -1.30 -7.44 -7.40
CA LEU A 59 -1.97 -7.16 -8.67
C LEU A 59 -2.30 -5.66 -8.83
N ALA A 60 -2.76 -5.00 -7.76
CA ALA A 60 -3.03 -3.57 -7.82
C ALA A 60 -1.76 -2.74 -8.06
N ILE A 61 -0.64 -3.09 -7.42
CA ILE A 61 0.65 -2.40 -7.65
C ILE A 61 1.09 -2.55 -9.12
N LEU A 62 0.91 -3.74 -9.70
CA LEU A 62 1.28 -4.02 -11.09
C LEU A 62 0.40 -3.26 -12.12
N GLN A 63 -0.75 -2.70 -11.71
CA GLN A 63 -1.61 -1.88 -12.57
C GLN A 63 -1.17 -0.41 -12.66
N LEU A 64 -0.14 0.00 -11.91
CA LEU A 64 0.35 1.39 -11.95
C LEU A 64 0.73 1.84 -13.36
N PRO A 65 1.51 1.09 -14.17
CA PRO A 65 1.90 1.53 -15.51
C PRO A 65 0.70 1.83 -16.40
N ASP A 66 -0.27 0.91 -16.46
CA ASP A 66 -1.51 1.07 -17.24
C ASP A 66 -2.31 2.31 -16.78
N THR A 67 -2.31 2.59 -15.47
CA THR A 67 -2.95 3.78 -14.92
C THR A 67 -2.24 5.05 -15.38
N ILE A 68 -0.91 5.07 -15.36
CA ILE A 68 -0.11 6.23 -15.81
C ILE A 68 -0.32 6.48 -17.31
N ASP A 69 -0.32 5.42 -18.13
CA ASP A 69 -0.57 5.52 -19.56
C ASP A 69 -1.98 6.08 -19.83
N SER A 70 -3.00 5.54 -19.13
CA SER A 70 -4.37 6.03 -19.23
C SER A 70 -4.51 7.51 -18.84
N VAL A 71 -3.80 7.95 -17.79
CA VAL A 71 -3.80 9.36 -17.35
C VAL A 71 -3.11 10.25 -18.39
N GLY A 72 -2.02 9.79 -19.01
CA GLY A 72 -1.32 10.51 -20.07
C GLY A 72 -2.14 10.65 -21.35
N GLU A 73 -2.85 9.60 -21.75
CA GLU A 73 -3.72 9.60 -22.93
C GLU A 73 -4.98 10.43 -22.74
N GLN A 74 -5.64 10.29 -21.59
CA GLN A 74 -6.94 10.93 -21.34
C GLN A 74 -6.82 12.31 -20.70
N LEU A 75 -5.63 12.67 -20.20
CA LEU A 75 -5.38 13.90 -19.44
C LEU A 75 -6.30 14.05 -18.21
N MET A 76 -6.64 12.92 -17.59
CA MET A 76 -7.58 12.81 -16.47
C MET A 76 -6.85 12.42 -15.18
N PRO A 77 -6.34 13.39 -14.39
CA PRO A 77 -5.58 13.09 -13.17
C PRO A 77 -6.40 12.44 -12.06
N ASN A 78 -7.73 12.55 -12.10
CA ASN A 78 -8.61 11.91 -11.12
C ASN A 78 -8.48 10.37 -11.13
N TYR A 79 -8.10 9.76 -12.27
CA TYR A 79 -7.86 8.32 -12.31
C TYR A 79 -6.67 7.89 -11.47
N LEU A 80 -5.62 8.71 -11.44
CA LEU A 80 -4.49 8.47 -10.55
C LEU A 80 -4.93 8.57 -9.09
N CYS A 81 -5.76 9.57 -8.75
CA CYS A 81 -6.31 9.70 -7.39
C CYS A 81 -7.15 8.49 -7.00
N ASP A 82 -8.01 7.99 -7.89
CA ASP A 82 -8.85 6.82 -7.64
C ASP A 82 -8.02 5.54 -7.51
N TYR A 83 -6.99 5.37 -8.36
CA TYR A 83 -6.03 4.28 -8.24
C TYR A 83 -5.32 4.29 -6.88
N LEU A 84 -4.77 5.44 -6.47
CA LEU A 84 -4.05 5.57 -5.21
C LEU A 84 -4.97 5.31 -4.01
N TYR A 85 -6.20 5.80 -4.05
CA TYR A 85 -7.20 5.54 -3.00
C TYR A 85 -7.53 4.06 -2.88
N ASN A 86 -7.77 3.39 -4.01
CA ASN A 86 -8.03 1.95 -4.04
C ASN A 86 -6.82 1.14 -3.57
N LEU A 87 -5.60 1.52 -3.98
CA LEU A 87 -4.37 0.88 -3.55
C LEU A 87 -4.16 1.00 -2.04
N ALA A 88 -4.40 2.18 -1.46
CA ALA A 88 -4.35 2.38 -0.01
C ALA A 88 -5.37 1.51 0.73
N GLY A 89 -6.58 1.35 0.17
CA GLY A 89 -7.58 0.42 0.69
C GLY A 89 -7.09 -1.03 0.72
N ARG A 90 -6.52 -1.51 -0.39
CA ARG A 90 -5.95 -2.87 -0.50
C ARG A 90 -4.77 -3.08 0.47
N PHE A 91 -3.93 -2.06 0.63
CA PHE A 91 -2.85 -2.10 1.62
C PHE A 91 -3.40 -2.26 3.04
N ASN A 92 -4.47 -1.55 3.41
CA ASN A 92 -5.08 -1.71 4.74
C ASN A 92 -5.58 -3.14 4.96
N VAL A 93 -6.24 -3.74 3.94
CA VAL A 93 -6.69 -5.14 4.01
C VAL A 93 -5.51 -6.10 4.16
N PHE A 94 -4.44 -5.90 3.38
CA PHE A 94 -3.19 -6.65 3.54
C PHE A 94 -2.63 -6.50 4.95
N PHE A 95 -2.50 -5.28 5.46
CA PHE A 95 -1.93 -5.00 6.76
C PHE A 95 -2.70 -5.63 7.92
N GLU A 96 -4.03 -5.70 7.82
CA GLU A 96 -4.90 -6.33 8.81
C GLU A 96 -4.82 -7.86 8.78
N ASN A 97 -4.75 -8.46 7.59
CA ASN A 97 -4.81 -9.92 7.42
C ASN A 97 -3.43 -10.60 7.37
N CYS A 98 -2.37 -9.86 7.06
CA CYS A 98 -1.02 -10.37 6.83
C CYS A 98 -0.01 -9.69 7.77
N PRO A 99 0.21 -10.21 8.98
CA PRO A 99 1.13 -9.60 9.94
C PRO A 99 2.56 -9.51 9.39
N VAL A 100 3.10 -8.29 9.30
CA VAL A 100 4.48 -8.05 8.83
C VAL A 100 5.47 -8.30 9.96
N LEU A 101 5.47 -7.48 11.02
CA LEU A 101 6.42 -7.59 12.15
C LEU A 101 6.27 -8.87 12.99
N LYS A 102 5.16 -9.58 12.83
CA LYS A 102 4.85 -10.84 13.51
C LYS A 102 4.73 -11.98 12.50
N ALA A 103 5.36 -11.85 11.34
CA ALA A 103 5.41 -12.91 10.35
C ALA A 103 5.99 -14.20 11.00
N PRO A 104 5.52 -15.38 10.57
CA PRO A 104 5.86 -16.65 11.23
C PRO A 104 7.31 -17.09 11.00
N ASN A 105 7.94 -16.63 9.92
CA ASN A 105 9.30 -16.97 9.54
C ASN A 105 9.97 -15.83 8.76
N VAL A 106 11.28 -15.96 8.55
CA VAL A 106 12.13 -14.96 7.89
C VAL A 106 11.73 -14.75 6.43
N GLU A 107 11.30 -15.80 5.74
CA GLU A 107 10.92 -15.75 4.33
C GLU A 107 9.63 -14.93 4.14
N THR A 108 8.63 -15.18 4.98
CA THR A 108 7.35 -14.44 4.97
C THR A 108 7.55 -13.00 5.41
N TYR A 109 8.41 -12.78 6.41
CA TYR A 109 8.78 -11.44 6.85
C TYR A 109 9.41 -10.65 5.70
N ALA A 110 10.43 -11.23 5.05
CA ALA A 110 11.17 -10.60 3.97
C ALA A 110 10.32 -10.38 2.72
N SER A 111 9.40 -11.29 2.40
CA SER A 111 8.47 -11.14 1.28
C SER A 111 7.44 -10.03 1.47
N ARG A 112 7.09 -9.69 2.72
CA ARG A 112 6.07 -8.70 3.06
C ARG A 112 6.64 -7.29 3.27
N MET A 113 7.96 -7.19 3.43
CA MET A 113 8.74 -5.96 3.64
C MET A 113 9.21 -5.36 2.32
#